data_AF-A0A661BXK3-F1
#
_entry.id   AF-A0A661BXK3-F1
#
_cell.length_a   1.000
_cell.length_b   1.000
_cell.length_c   1.000
_cell.angle_alpha   90.00
_cell.angle_beta   90.00
_cell.angle_gamma   90.00
#
_symmetry.space_group_name_H-M   'P 1'
#
loop_
_entity.id
_entity.type
_entity.pdbx_description
1 polymer ?
#
loop_
_entity_poly.entity_id
_entity_poly.type
_entity_poly.pdbx_seq_one_letter_code
_entity_poly.pdbx_strand_id
1 'polypeptide(L)'
;MQANTPNQDQSSIPSTIADQNLTTDSTSIAATAPGQFRVIRRNGKVTAFDGEKISVAMTKAFLAVEGGNAAASNRIHEIVKNLTELVVNALTRRIPDGGTFHIEDIQDQVELALMRGGHQKISRSYVIYRDEHAKARALEQEQTHSEEVSITSSIKVTMEDGSTQPLDIQRLHAVVTEACEGLQDVDAQAIITDTERNLFDGVPHKDVARMLVMSARTLIEKQPDYCYAASRLLLDDLRTEALSFVFDQPRSATQAEITTQYGDYFGAYIHKAISLELLDPRLADYDLELLGKELDASRDHKFAYLGLQTLYDRYFIHHEDIRFELPQAFFMRVSMGLAINEINREERTIEFYRLLSSFDFM
;
A
#
# COMPACT_ATOMS: atom_id res chain seq x y z
N MET A 1 37.88 -27.49 64.76
CA MET A 1 39.36 -27.54 64.83
C MET A 1 39.86 -28.20 63.55
N GLN A 2 40.78 -27.51 62.84
CA GLN A 2 41.73 -27.98 61.80
C GLN A 2 41.11 -28.67 60.56
N ALA A 3 41.03 -28.02 59.40
CA ALA A 3 42.12 -27.73 58.44
C ALA A 3 42.68 -29.00 57.78
N ASN A 4 42.41 -29.17 56.47
CA ASN A 4 43.40 -29.71 55.52
C ASN A 4 42.95 -29.49 54.06
N THR A 5 43.69 -28.66 53.35
CA THR A 5 43.91 -28.69 51.89
C THR A 5 45.23 -29.46 51.66
N PRO A 6 45.48 -30.10 50.50
CA PRO A 6 46.08 -29.41 49.33
C PRO A 6 45.52 -29.91 47.96
N ASN A 7 45.41 -29.05 46.92
CA ASN A 7 46.31 -28.90 45.75
C ASN A 7 46.72 -30.23 45.09
N GLN A 8 46.69 -30.48 43.77
CA GLN A 8 46.82 -29.63 42.58
C GLN A 8 46.63 -30.57 41.36
N ASP A 9 45.98 -30.17 40.25
CA ASP A 9 46.52 -30.54 38.91
C ASP A 9 45.94 -29.73 37.74
N GLN A 10 46.80 -29.55 36.73
CA GLN A 10 46.74 -28.60 35.63
C GLN A 10 46.08 -29.15 34.35
N SER A 11 45.47 -28.29 33.54
CA SER A 11 45.46 -28.34 32.06
C SER A 11 44.79 -27.07 31.52
N SER A 12 45.53 -26.07 31.04
CA SER A 12 46.03 -25.90 29.66
C SER A 12 44.94 -25.65 28.61
N ILE A 13 44.65 -24.37 28.32
CA ILE A 13 44.10 -23.95 27.02
C ILE A 13 44.85 -22.68 26.57
N PRO A 14 45.33 -22.58 25.31
CA PRO A 14 46.20 -21.51 24.85
C PRO A 14 45.43 -20.29 24.34
N SER A 15 46.05 -19.14 24.54
CA SER A 15 45.78 -17.86 23.88
C SER A 15 46.46 -17.81 22.50
N THR A 16 45.73 -17.52 21.42
CA THR A 16 46.25 -16.73 20.26
C THR A 16 45.14 -16.35 19.25
N ILE A 17 44.96 -15.02 19.11
CA ILE A 17 44.73 -14.22 17.89
C ILE A 17 43.46 -14.47 17.05
N ALA A 18 42.58 -13.45 17.05
CA ALA A 18 42.14 -12.80 15.82
C ALA A 18 41.56 -11.40 16.14
N ASP A 19 42.35 -10.37 15.86
CA ASP A 19 41.85 -9.01 15.60
C ASP A 19 40.84 -9.08 14.44
N GLN A 20 39.59 -8.74 14.72
CA GLN A 20 38.66 -8.28 13.69
C GLN A 20 37.97 -7.01 14.19
N ASN A 21 38.30 -5.92 13.52
CA ASN A 21 37.69 -4.59 13.56
C ASN A 21 36.20 -4.59 13.95
N LEU A 22 35.93 -4.23 15.21
CA LEU A 22 34.66 -3.63 15.60
C LEU A 22 34.76 -2.11 15.45
N THR A 23 34.76 -1.66 14.19
CA THR A 23 34.47 -0.27 13.81
C THR A 23 33.10 -0.22 13.15
N THR A 24 32.08 -0.63 13.89
CA THR A 24 30.67 -0.45 13.51
C THR A 24 29.98 0.38 14.59
N ASP A 25 29.47 1.53 14.15
CA ASP A 25 28.31 2.24 14.71
C ASP A 25 28.41 2.89 16.10
N SER A 26 29.47 3.68 16.34
CA SER A 26 29.43 4.74 17.36
C SER A 26 28.62 5.98 16.92
N THR A 27 28.19 6.06 15.65
CA THR A 27 27.43 7.20 15.10
C THR A 27 25.92 7.09 15.22
N SER A 28 25.37 5.89 15.44
CA SER A 28 23.91 5.67 15.52
C SER A 28 23.32 5.92 16.91
N ILE A 29 24.10 5.72 17.98
CA ILE A 29 23.64 5.88 19.38
C ILE A 29 23.86 7.30 19.91
N ALA A 30 24.68 8.11 19.25
CA ALA A 30 24.80 9.56 19.52
C ALA A 30 23.66 10.38 18.89
N ALA A 31 22.59 9.73 18.39
CA ALA A 31 21.52 10.34 17.60
C ALA A 31 20.61 11.32 18.38
N THR A 32 20.61 11.24 19.72
CA THR A 32 19.58 11.86 20.60
C THR A 32 20.17 12.63 21.79
N ALA A 33 21.40 13.12 21.69
CA ALA A 33 22.03 13.91 22.77
C ALA A 33 21.33 15.29 22.94
N PRO A 34 20.95 15.70 24.17
CA PRO A 34 20.31 16.99 24.43
C PRO A 34 21.20 18.18 24.04
N GLY A 35 20.62 19.26 23.49
CA GLY A 35 21.29 20.54 23.25
C GLY A 35 21.97 20.74 21.88
N GLN A 36 21.81 19.84 20.90
CA GLN A 36 22.37 20.01 19.55
C GLN A 36 21.28 20.13 18.47
N PHE A 37 21.45 21.07 17.54
CA PHE A 37 20.57 21.24 16.38
C PHE A 37 21.03 20.38 15.19
N ARG A 38 20.09 19.71 14.53
CA ARG A 38 20.35 18.84 13.38
C ARG A 38 19.39 19.12 12.24
N VAL A 39 19.79 18.76 11.03
CA VAL A 39 19.02 18.96 9.80
C VAL A 39 18.82 17.63 9.10
N ILE A 40 17.56 17.26 8.88
CA ILE A 40 17.14 16.13 8.08
C ILE A 40 17.17 16.57 6.62
N ARG A 41 18.10 16.01 5.84
CA ARG A 41 18.19 16.26 4.40
C ARG A 41 17.08 15.53 3.65
N ARG A 42 16.83 15.95 2.40
CA ARG A 42 15.79 15.36 1.53
C ARG A 42 15.93 13.85 1.32
N ASN A 43 17.14 13.30 1.46
CA ASN A 43 17.44 11.87 1.35
C ASN A 43 17.37 11.11 2.70
N GLY A 44 16.76 11.70 3.74
CA GLY A 44 16.66 11.12 5.07
C GLY A 44 17.94 11.20 5.92
N LYS A 45 19.09 11.58 5.35
CA LYS A 45 20.36 11.69 6.09
C LYS A 45 20.32 12.87 7.06
N VAL A 46 20.62 12.61 8.33
CA VAL A 46 20.74 13.63 9.37
C VAL A 46 22.15 14.22 9.35
N THR A 47 22.25 15.55 9.36
CA THR A 47 23.53 16.27 9.46
C THR A 47 23.47 17.36 10.52
N ALA A 48 24.63 17.79 11.03
CA ALA A 48 24.67 18.90 11.99
C ALA A 48 24.12 20.20 11.35
N PHE A 49 23.38 20.98 12.16
CA PHE A 49 22.93 22.31 11.75
C PHE A 49 24.13 23.25 11.65
N ASP A 50 24.18 24.00 10.56
CA ASP A 50 25.28 24.90 10.24
C ASP A 50 24.70 26.16 9.58
N GLY A 51 24.73 27.27 10.30
CA GLY A 51 24.23 28.56 9.82
C GLY A 51 25.05 29.14 8.68
N GLU A 52 26.32 28.72 8.51
CA GLU A 52 27.17 29.19 7.41
C GLU A 52 26.58 28.76 6.06
N LYS A 53 25.97 27.58 5.98
CA LYS A 53 25.30 27.11 4.76
C LYS A 53 24.11 27.98 4.36
N ILE A 54 23.39 28.54 5.34
CA ILE A 54 22.30 29.48 5.10
C ILE A 54 22.89 30.76 4.50
N SER A 55 23.94 31.31 5.12
CA SER A 55 24.66 32.49 4.60
C SER A 55 25.17 32.31 3.17
N VAL A 56 25.75 31.14 2.85
CA VAL A 56 26.21 30.82 1.50
C VAL A 56 25.05 30.76 0.50
N ALA A 57 23.93 30.12 0.87
CA ALA A 57 22.75 30.05 0.00
C ALA A 57 22.14 31.44 -0.25
N MET A 58 22.05 32.27 0.80
CA MET A 58 21.58 33.64 0.70
C MET A 58 22.52 34.49 -0.18
N THR A 59 23.84 34.38 0.00
CA THR A 59 24.82 35.08 -0.82
C THR A 59 24.66 34.73 -2.31
N LYS A 60 24.47 33.45 -2.64
CA LYS A 60 24.20 33.01 -4.02
C LYS A 60 22.94 33.64 -4.59
N ALA A 61 21.88 33.76 -3.78
CA ALA A 61 20.63 34.40 -4.20
C ALA A 61 20.83 35.89 -4.52
N PHE A 62 21.60 36.61 -3.71
CA PHE A 62 21.94 38.01 -3.97
C PHE A 62 22.79 38.18 -5.23
N LEU A 63 23.82 37.34 -5.40
CA LEU A 63 24.69 37.37 -6.58
C LEU A 63 23.95 37.08 -7.88
N ALA A 64 22.94 36.20 -7.85
CA ALA A 64 22.14 35.87 -9.02
C ALA A 64 21.34 37.07 -9.54
N VAL A 65 20.95 38.02 -8.67
CA VAL A 65 20.12 39.17 -9.03
C VAL A 65 20.95 40.45 -9.23
N GLU A 66 21.95 40.68 -8.37
CA GLU A 66 22.76 41.90 -8.38
C GLU A 66 24.06 41.79 -9.21
N GLY A 67 24.40 40.58 -9.68
CA GLY A 67 25.55 40.32 -10.56
C GLY A 67 26.89 40.15 -9.82
N GLY A 68 27.97 39.84 -10.55
CA GLY A 68 29.27 39.49 -9.95
C GLY A 68 29.96 40.60 -9.14
N ASN A 69 29.65 41.87 -9.42
CA ASN A 69 30.21 43.02 -8.69
C ASN A 69 29.69 43.12 -7.24
N ALA A 70 28.61 42.40 -6.91
CA ALA A 70 28.09 42.28 -5.56
C ALA A 70 28.95 41.38 -4.65
N ALA A 71 29.84 40.53 -5.19
CA ALA A 71 30.61 39.56 -4.40
C ALA A 71 31.57 40.19 -3.39
N ALA A 72 32.09 41.39 -3.69
CA ALA A 72 32.97 42.16 -2.81
C ALA A 72 32.23 43.27 -2.04
N SER A 73 30.90 43.35 -2.13
CA SER A 73 30.13 44.42 -1.51
C SER A 73 29.94 44.17 -0.01
N ASN A 74 30.58 44.98 0.83
CA ASN A 74 30.40 44.94 2.29
C ASN A 74 28.92 45.05 2.70
N ARG A 75 28.14 45.85 1.96
CA ARG A 75 26.70 46.01 2.20
C ARG A 75 25.94 44.69 2.10
N ILE A 76 26.28 43.84 1.13
CA ILE A 76 25.57 42.58 0.89
C ILE A 76 25.95 41.57 1.95
N HIS A 77 27.24 41.51 2.31
CA HIS A 77 27.70 40.67 3.41
C HIS A 77 27.00 41.02 4.74
N GLU A 78 26.83 42.31 5.05
CA GLU A 78 26.07 42.75 6.23
C GLU A 78 24.59 42.36 6.17
N ILE A 79 23.93 42.56 5.03
CA ILE A 79 22.52 42.18 4.84
C ILE A 79 22.34 40.67 4.99
N VAL A 80 23.18 39.87 4.31
CA VAL A 80 23.12 38.41 4.37
C VAL A 80 23.39 37.91 5.79
N LYS A 81 24.36 38.50 6.50
CA LYS A 81 24.63 38.17 7.89
C LYS A 81 23.42 38.42 8.78
N ASN A 82 22.82 39.62 8.69
CA ASN A 82 21.64 39.98 9.49
C ASN A 82 20.45 39.06 9.19
N LEU A 83 20.21 38.75 7.92
CA LEU A 83 19.13 37.84 7.53
C LEU A 83 19.40 36.40 7.98
N THR A 84 20.64 35.94 7.91
CA THR A 84 21.04 34.61 8.41
C THR A 84 20.80 34.51 9.91
N GLU A 85 21.18 35.54 10.69
CA GLU A 85 20.92 35.60 12.12
C GLU A 85 19.41 35.57 12.42
N LEU A 86 18.59 36.28 11.65
CA LEU A 86 17.13 36.23 11.79
C LEU A 86 16.57 34.82 11.54
N VAL A 87 17.05 34.11 10.53
CA VAL A 87 16.63 32.74 10.21
C VAL A 87 17.06 31.78 11.32
N VAL A 88 18.33 31.84 11.74
CA VAL A 88 18.85 30.99 12.81
C VAL A 88 18.05 31.21 14.10
N ASN A 89 17.82 32.47 14.49
CA ASN A 89 17.02 32.79 15.67
C ASN A 89 15.57 32.33 15.56
N ALA A 90 14.96 32.41 14.37
CA ALA A 90 13.58 31.93 14.15
C ALA A 90 13.47 30.40 14.31
N LEU A 91 14.48 29.66 13.86
CA LEU A 91 14.54 28.20 13.97
C LEU A 91 14.81 27.74 15.40
N THR A 92 15.82 28.32 16.06
CA THR A 92 16.24 27.90 17.40
C THR A 92 15.27 28.33 18.51
N ARG A 93 14.59 29.47 18.36
CA ARG A 93 13.61 29.95 19.34
C ARG A 93 12.42 29.00 19.54
N ARG A 94 12.08 28.20 18.52
CA ARG A 94 10.97 27.24 18.61
C ARG A 94 11.33 25.98 19.41
N ILE A 95 12.62 25.66 19.55
CA ILE A 95 13.09 24.43 20.20
C ILE A 95 14.37 24.75 21.02
N PRO A 96 14.22 25.35 22.21
CA PRO A 96 15.35 25.85 23.00
C PRO A 96 16.29 24.73 23.50
N ASP A 97 15.80 23.50 23.65
CA ASP A 97 16.58 22.35 24.18
C ASP A 97 17.29 21.52 23.09
N GLY A 98 17.30 22.03 21.84
CA GLY A 98 17.84 21.32 20.67
C GLY A 98 16.81 20.42 19.98
N GLY A 99 17.04 20.11 18.71
CA GLY A 99 16.07 19.36 17.90
C GLY A 99 16.50 19.17 16.45
N THR A 100 15.62 18.53 15.68
CA THR A 100 15.80 18.30 14.24
C THR A 100 14.88 19.19 13.43
N PHE A 101 15.42 19.82 12.39
CA PHE A 101 14.67 20.57 11.39
C PHE A 101 14.66 19.81 10.07
N HIS A 102 13.56 19.85 9.32
CA HIS A 102 13.61 19.47 7.92
C HIS A 102 14.28 20.57 7.10
N ILE A 103 14.98 20.19 6.03
CA ILE A 103 15.63 21.16 5.14
C ILE A 103 14.62 22.11 4.47
N GLU A 104 13.37 21.68 4.26
CA GLU A 104 12.30 22.56 3.77
C GLU A 104 11.97 23.66 4.79
N ASP A 105 11.89 23.34 6.08
CA ASP A 105 11.60 24.32 7.14
C ASP A 105 12.64 25.47 7.13
N ILE A 106 13.90 25.12 6.90
CA ILE A 106 14.99 26.10 6.80
C ILE A 106 14.79 26.99 5.56
N GLN A 107 14.42 26.40 4.42
CA GLN A 107 14.19 27.14 3.18
C GLN A 107 13.00 28.10 3.30
N ASP A 108 11.93 27.67 3.97
CA ASP A 108 10.76 28.51 4.21
C ASP A 108 11.08 29.68 5.15
N GLN A 109 11.93 29.47 6.16
CA GLN A 109 12.42 30.58 6.99
C GLN A 109 13.30 31.55 6.21
N VAL A 110 14.15 31.06 5.29
CA VAL A 110 14.97 31.93 4.42
C VAL A 110 14.08 32.78 3.51
N GLU A 111 13.06 32.17 2.90
CA GLU A 111 12.09 32.87 2.06
C GLU A 111 11.36 33.96 2.86
N LEU A 112 10.87 33.62 4.05
CA LEU A 112 10.18 34.54 4.94
C LEU A 112 11.08 35.71 5.37
N ALA A 113 12.36 35.44 5.67
CA ALA A 113 13.33 36.47 6.03
C ALA A 113 13.61 37.44 4.87
N LEU A 114 13.77 36.93 3.64
CA LEU A 114 13.96 37.74 2.44
C LEU A 114 12.73 38.62 2.15
N MET A 115 11.52 38.08 2.32
CA MET A 115 10.28 38.84 2.13
C MET A 115 10.14 39.96 3.17
N ARG A 116 10.35 39.64 4.46
CA ARG A 116 10.27 40.62 5.56
C ARG A 116 11.37 41.68 5.49
N GLY A 117 12.53 41.34 4.95
CA GLY A 117 13.62 42.28 4.70
C GLY A 117 13.40 43.21 3.50
N GLY A 118 12.27 43.10 2.79
CA GLY A 118 11.97 43.93 1.62
C GLY A 118 12.74 43.54 0.35
N HIS A 119 13.43 42.40 0.36
CA HIS A 119 14.23 41.90 -0.76
C HIS A 119 13.38 41.11 -1.76
N GLN A 120 12.29 41.71 -2.23
CA GLN A 120 11.26 41.01 -3.02
C GLN A 120 11.78 40.40 -4.33
N LYS A 121 12.70 41.09 -5.03
CA LYS A 121 13.32 40.58 -6.26
C LYS A 121 14.18 39.33 -6.02
N ILE A 122 14.92 39.32 -4.91
CA ILE A 122 15.80 38.21 -4.52
C ILE A 122 14.95 37.04 -4.00
N SER A 123 13.95 37.31 -3.16
CA SER A 123 12.98 36.31 -2.70
C SER A 123 12.30 35.60 -3.88
N ARG A 124 11.78 36.33 -4.86
CA ARG A 124 11.16 35.72 -6.05
C ARG A 124 12.14 34.85 -6.83
N SER A 125 13.36 35.32 -7.05
CA SER A 125 14.38 34.57 -7.78
C SER A 125 14.80 33.30 -7.01
N TYR A 126 14.87 33.38 -5.69
CA TYR A 126 15.14 32.25 -4.80
C TYR A 126 14.05 31.17 -4.88
N VAL A 127 12.77 31.58 -4.87
CA VAL A 127 11.63 30.67 -4.99
C VAL A 127 11.61 29.95 -6.35
N ILE A 128 11.85 30.69 -7.44
CA ILE A 128 11.94 30.11 -8.79
C ILE A 128 13.08 29.08 -8.85
N TYR A 129 14.27 29.43 -8.35
CA TYR A 129 15.41 28.51 -8.29
C TYR A 129 15.12 27.26 -7.45
N ARG A 130 14.42 27.41 -6.31
CA ARG A 130 13.99 26.28 -5.46
C ARG A 130 13.08 25.33 -6.23
N ASP A 131 12.10 25.87 -6.96
CA ASP A 131 11.12 25.11 -7.74
C ASP A 131 11.75 24.41 -8.94
N GLU A 132 12.60 25.09 -9.71
CA GLU A 132 13.35 24.50 -10.83
C GLU A 132 14.21 23.33 -10.37
N HIS A 133 14.91 23.47 -9.25
CA HIS A 133 15.68 22.38 -8.68
C HIS A 133 14.82 21.28 -8.06
N ALA A 134 13.61 21.57 -7.60
CA ALA A 134 12.68 20.55 -7.14
C ALA A 134 12.18 19.71 -8.31
N LYS A 135 11.83 20.35 -9.43
CA LYS A 135 11.46 19.70 -10.69
C LYS A 135 12.60 18.88 -11.28
N ALA A 136 13.81 19.43 -11.35
CA ALA A 136 14.99 18.71 -11.84
C ALA A 136 15.27 17.45 -11.01
N ARG A 137 15.10 17.51 -9.68
CA ARG A 137 15.23 16.33 -8.81
C ARG A 137 14.10 15.34 -8.98
N ALA A 138 12.86 15.79 -9.18
CA ALA A 138 11.75 14.89 -9.48
C ALA A 138 12.00 14.13 -10.80
N LEU A 139 12.51 14.82 -11.81
CA LEU A 139 12.91 14.23 -13.09
C LEU A 139 14.12 13.27 -12.96
N GLU A 140 15.13 13.62 -12.15
CA GLU A 140 16.25 12.72 -11.84
C GLU A 140 15.79 11.50 -11.02
N GLN A 141 14.83 11.67 -10.10
CA GLN A 141 14.21 10.57 -9.37
C GLN A 141 13.35 9.69 -10.26
N GLU A 142 12.63 10.25 -11.24
CA GLU A 142 11.91 9.49 -12.28
C GLU A 142 12.88 8.70 -13.18
N GLN A 143 14.01 9.30 -13.57
CA GLN A 143 15.05 8.62 -14.36
C GLN A 143 15.82 7.56 -13.56
N THR A 144 16.05 7.80 -12.27
CA THR A 144 16.63 6.80 -11.36
C THR A 144 15.61 5.73 -11.00
N HIS A 145 14.31 6.05 -10.92
CA HIS A 145 13.22 5.08 -10.76
C HIS A 145 13.15 4.11 -11.94
N SER A 146 13.42 4.53 -13.18
CA SER A 146 13.52 3.59 -14.30
C SER A 146 14.66 2.57 -14.16
N GLU A 147 15.69 2.83 -13.36
CA GLU A 147 16.75 1.86 -13.03
C GLU A 147 16.48 1.13 -11.68
N GLU A 148 15.81 1.76 -10.72
CA GLU A 148 15.37 1.15 -9.44
C GLU A 148 14.14 0.24 -9.57
N VAL A 149 13.37 0.32 -10.66
CA VAL A 149 12.34 -0.67 -11.03
C VAL A 149 12.97 -2.06 -11.25
N SER A 150 14.30 -2.17 -11.37
CA SER A 150 14.99 -3.47 -11.33
C SER A 150 15.20 -4.02 -9.90
N ILE A 151 14.88 -3.29 -8.83
CA ILE A 151 15.03 -3.72 -7.43
C ILE A 151 13.69 -4.19 -6.83
N THR A 152 12.54 -3.86 -7.44
CA THR A 152 11.22 -4.41 -7.03
C THR A 152 11.05 -5.89 -7.39
N SER A 153 12.01 -6.50 -8.08
CA SER A 153 11.98 -7.90 -8.54
C SER A 153 12.13 -8.97 -7.44
N SER A 154 11.96 -8.67 -6.15
CA SER A 154 12.05 -9.70 -5.11
C SER A 154 11.23 -9.48 -3.84
N ILE A 155 10.04 -8.85 -3.91
CA ILE A 155 9.10 -9.01 -2.79
C ILE A 155 8.72 -10.50 -2.75
N LYS A 156 9.11 -11.19 -1.68
CA LYS A 156 8.68 -12.56 -1.44
C LYS A 156 7.40 -12.56 -0.64
N VAL A 157 6.50 -13.43 -1.05
CA VAL A 157 5.21 -13.64 -0.43
C VAL A 157 5.27 -14.95 0.35
N THR A 158 4.75 -14.94 1.57
CA THR A 158 4.67 -16.12 2.43
C THR A 158 3.37 -16.86 2.15
N MET A 159 3.49 -18.11 1.71
CA MET A 159 2.36 -19.02 1.45
C MET A 159 1.83 -19.61 2.76
N GLU A 160 0.66 -20.26 2.73
CA GLU A 160 0.06 -20.86 3.93
C GLU A 160 0.89 -22.01 4.53
N ASP A 161 1.68 -22.70 3.69
CA ASP A 161 2.60 -23.75 4.10
C ASP A 161 3.91 -23.21 4.73
N GLY A 162 4.04 -21.88 4.83
CA GLY A 162 5.24 -21.20 5.33
C GLY A 162 6.38 -21.10 4.30
N SER A 163 6.20 -21.61 3.09
CA SER A 163 7.15 -21.40 1.99
C SER A 163 7.11 -19.95 1.51
N THR A 164 8.22 -19.49 0.92
CA THR A 164 8.30 -18.15 0.33
C THR A 164 8.46 -18.26 -1.17
N GLN A 165 7.66 -17.51 -1.91
CA GLN A 165 7.69 -17.45 -3.38
C GLN A 165 7.75 -15.99 -3.84
N PRO A 166 8.37 -15.69 -4.99
CA PRO A 166 8.33 -14.34 -5.53
C PRO A 166 6.89 -13.92 -5.82
N LEU A 167 6.56 -12.66 -5.54
CA LEU A 167 5.26 -12.08 -5.91
C LEU A 167 5.07 -12.18 -7.42
N ASP A 168 3.93 -12.73 -7.84
CA ASP A 168 3.53 -12.73 -9.24
C ASP A 168 3.00 -11.35 -9.64
N ILE A 169 3.93 -10.47 -10.02
CA ILE A 169 3.63 -9.12 -10.48
C ILE A 169 2.76 -9.17 -11.74
N GLN A 170 2.96 -10.15 -12.62
CA GLN A 170 2.18 -10.25 -13.86
C GLN A 170 0.71 -10.53 -13.56
N ARG A 171 0.43 -11.46 -12.64
CA ARG A 171 -0.94 -11.73 -12.15
C ARG A 171 -1.54 -10.51 -11.48
N LEU A 172 -0.78 -9.82 -10.61
CA LEU A 172 -1.24 -8.61 -9.92
C LEU A 172 -1.68 -7.53 -10.92
N HIS A 173 -0.84 -7.23 -11.90
CA HIS A 173 -1.16 -6.24 -12.94
C HIS A 173 -2.37 -6.67 -13.78
N ALA A 174 -2.49 -7.96 -14.12
CA ALA A 174 -3.63 -8.47 -14.89
C ALA A 174 -4.95 -8.26 -14.14
N VAL A 175 -5.00 -8.62 -12.85
CA VAL A 175 -6.19 -8.49 -12.01
C VAL A 175 -6.59 -7.03 -11.83
N VAL A 176 -5.64 -6.12 -11.59
CA VAL A 176 -5.96 -4.68 -11.46
C VAL A 176 -6.45 -4.10 -12.79
N THR A 177 -5.84 -4.49 -13.91
CA THR A 177 -6.25 -3.99 -15.23
C THR A 177 -7.66 -4.45 -15.58
N GLU A 178 -7.98 -5.74 -15.34
CA GLU A 178 -9.32 -6.30 -15.53
C GLU A 178 -10.34 -5.61 -14.60
N ALA A 179 -9.97 -5.34 -13.34
CA ALA A 179 -10.84 -4.63 -12.41
C ALA A 179 -11.18 -3.20 -12.87
N CYS A 180 -10.25 -2.51 -13.53
CA CYS A 180 -10.45 -1.14 -14.02
C CYS A 180 -11.14 -1.08 -15.39
N GLU A 181 -11.35 -2.20 -16.08
CA GLU A 181 -11.85 -2.23 -17.45
C GLU A 181 -13.26 -1.62 -17.56
N GLY A 182 -13.43 -0.69 -18.50
CA GLY A 182 -14.72 -0.05 -18.79
C GLY A 182 -15.22 0.94 -17.73
N LEU A 183 -14.40 1.28 -16.73
CA LEU A 183 -14.72 2.32 -15.73
C LEU A 183 -14.22 3.70 -16.18
N GLN A 184 -14.92 4.77 -15.79
CA GLN A 184 -14.57 6.14 -16.18
C GLN A 184 -13.61 6.79 -15.19
N ASP A 185 -12.55 7.40 -15.70
CA ASP A 185 -11.53 8.13 -14.91
C ASP A 185 -10.92 7.30 -13.75
N VAL A 186 -10.81 5.98 -13.95
CA VAL A 186 -10.12 5.05 -13.06
C VAL A 186 -8.75 4.73 -13.63
N ASP A 187 -7.70 4.89 -12.83
CA ASP A 187 -6.32 4.62 -13.20
C ASP A 187 -5.80 3.37 -12.46
N ALA A 188 -5.56 2.31 -13.23
CA ALA A 188 -4.97 1.07 -12.73
C ALA A 188 -3.58 1.29 -12.12
N GLN A 189 -2.76 2.20 -12.68
CA GLN A 189 -1.41 2.47 -12.21
C GLN A 189 -1.40 3.12 -10.83
N ALA A 190 -2.40 3.96 -10.53
CA ALA A 190 -2.55 4.54 -9.21
C ALA A 190 -2.76 3.46 -8.13
N ILE A 191 -3.57 2.43 -8.42
CA ILE A 191 -3.80 1.30 -7.51
C ILE A 191 -2.52 0.50 -7.35
N ILE A 192 -1.86 0.13 -8.46
CA ILE A 192 -0.62 -0.66 -8.44
C ILE A 192 0.47 0.04 -7.64
N THR A 193 0.72 1.32 -7.93
CA THR A 193 1.76 2.11 -7.27
C THR A 193 1.50 2.22 -5.77
N ASP A 194 0.24 2.43 -5.36
CA ASP A 194 -0.10 2.48 -3.94
C ASP A 194 0.06 1.09 -3.28
N THR A 195 -0.34 0.01 -3.95
CA THR A 195 -0.17 -1.35 -3.45
C THR A 195 1.30 -1.72 -3.29
N GLU A 196 2.13 -1.48 -4.30
CA GLU A 196 3.57 -1.76 -4.25
C GLU A 196 4.28 -1.01 -3.13
N ARG A 197 3.86 0.24 -2.85
CA ARG A 197 4.40 1.04 -1.74
C ARG A 197 4.03 0.50 -0.36
N ASN A 198 2.91 -0.22 -0.25
CA ASN A 198 2.42 -0.78 1.00
C ASN A 198 2.80 -2.26 1.19
N LEU A 199 3.28 -2.94 0.14
CA LEU A 199 3.81 -4.29 0.22
C LEU A 199 5.22 -4.30 0.83
N PHE A 200 5.50 -5.31 1.64
CA PHE A 200 6.81 -5.53 2.27
C PHE A 200 7.25 -6.99 2.08
N ASP A 201 8.55 -7.25 2.19
CA ASP A 201 9.09 -8.60 2.04
C ASP A 201 8.58 -9.54 3.14
N GLY A 202 8.09 -10.70 2.73
CA GLY A 202 7.47 -11.70 3.62
C GLY A 202 5.97 -11.50 3.88
N VAL A 203 5.30 -10.57 3.18
CA VAL A 203 3.85 -10.39 3.28
C VAL A 203 3.10 -11.71 3.02
N PRO A 204 2.08 -12.07 3.82
CA PRO A 204 1.27 -13.26 3.55
C PRO A 204 0.53 -13.15 2.22
N HIS A 205 0.44 -14.25 1.46
CA HIS A 205 -0.23 -14.25 0.15
C HIS A 205 -1.68 -13.78 0.21
N LYS A 206 -2.41 -14.22 1.23
CA LYS A 206 -3.79 -13.80 1.52
C LYS A 206 -3.95 -12.29 1.79
N ASP A 207 -2.89 -11.61 2.21
CA ASP A 207 -2.95 -10.18 2.51
C ASP A 207 -2.64 -9.31 1.27
N VAL A 208 -2.09 -9.89 0.20
CA VAL A 208 -1.84 -9.18 -1.07
C VAL A 208 -3.16 -8.72 -1.70
N ALA A 209 -4.15 -9.61 -1.79
CA ALA A 209 -5.47 -9.28 -2.32
C ALA A 209 -6.17 -8.19 -1.49
N ARG A 210 -6.07 -8.27 -0.16
CA ARG A 210 -6.60 -7.24 0.74
C ARG A 210 -5.93 -5.89 0.53
N MET A 211 -4.62 -5.87 0.29
CA MET A 211 -3.88 -4.64 0.01
C MET A 211 -4.39 -3.96 -1.27
N LEU A 212 -4.61 -4.73 -2.34
CA LEU A 212 -5.18 -4.22 -3.59
C LEU A 212 -6.56 -3.55 -3.36
N VAL A 213 -7.44 -4.23 -2.61
CA VAL A 213 -8.75 -3.69 -2.26
C VAL A 213 -8.61 -2.41 -1.44
N MET A 214 -7.71 -2.39 -0.44
CA MET A 214 -7.46 -1.19 0.37
C MET A 214 -6.94 -0.02 -0.46
N SER A 215 -5.97 -0.25 -1.35
CA SER A 215 -5.44 0.77 -2.26
C SER A 215 -6.55 1.37 -3.13
N ALA A 216 -7.38 0.54 -3.76
CA ALA A 216 -8.52 1.01 -4.55
C ALA A 216 -9.54 1.81 -3.72
N ARG A 217 -9.81 1.39 -2.47
CA ARG A 217 -10.76 2.08 -1.58
C ARG A 217 -10.35 3.51 -1.23
N THR A 218 -9.06 3.76 -1.05
CA THR A 218 -8.58 5.12 -0.73
C THR A 218 -8.82 6.11 -1.87
N LEU A 219 -8.99 5.62 -3.10
CA LEU A 219 -9.23 6.43 -4.28
C LEU A 219 -10.72 6.74 -4.52
N ILE A 220 -11.64 6.07 -3.80
CA ILE A 220 -13.09 6.31 -3.91
C ILE A 220 -13.46 7.76 -3.58
N GLU A 221 -12.78 8.36 -2.59
CA GLU A 221 -13.03 9.77 -2.23
C GLU A 221 -12.65 10.74 -3.36
N LYS A 222 -11.72 10.35 -4.23
CA LYS A 222 -11.30 11.16 -5.38
C LYS A 222 -12.21 10.95 -6.59
N GLN A 223 -12.58 9.70 -6.86
CA GLN A 223 -13.44 9.32 -7.98
C GLN A 223 -14.35 8.15 -7.58
N PRO A 224 -15.70 8.29 -7.66
CA PRO A 224 -16.62 7.24 -7.21
C PRO A 224 -16.48 5.90 -7.93
N ASP A 225 -16.08 5.88 -9.20
CA ASP A 225 -15.96 4.63 -9.99
C ASP A 225 -14.91 3.65 -9.45
N TYR A 226 -13.96 4.11 -8.62
CA TYR A 226 -13.07 3.22 -7.87
C TYR A 226 -13.83 2.27 -6.92
N CYS A 227 -15.09 2.56 -6.58
CA CYS A 227 -15.92 1.64 -5.80
C CYS A 227 -16.25 0.35 -6.56
N TYR A 228 -16.29 0.39 -7.90
CA TYR A 228 -16.45 -0.80 -8.73
C TYR A 228 -15.11 -1.51 -8.96
N ALA A 229 -14.00 -0.76 -9.07
CA ALA A 229 -12.68 -1.38 -9.11
C ALA A 229 -12.40 -2.16 -7.81
N ALA A 230 -12.67 -1.54 -6.65
CA ALA A 230 -12.51 -2.19 -5.34
C ALA A 230 -13.41 -3.42 -5.17
N SER A 231 -14.64 -3.40 -5.68
CA SER A 231 -15.52 -4.58 -5.64
C SER A 231 -15.01 -5.70 -6.53
N ARG A 232 -14.52 -5.39 -7.74
CA ARG A 232 -13.95 -6.38 -8.67
C ARG A 232 -12.67 -7.02 -8.15
N LEU A 233 -11.83 -6.25 -7.44
CA LEU A 233 -10.66 -6.78 -6.74
C LEU A 233 -11.07 -7.72 -5.59
N LEU A 234 -12.10 -7.34 -4.81
CA LEU A 234 -12.66 -8.20 -3.76
C LEU A 234 -13.26 -9.49 -4.34
N LEU A 235 -13.86 -9.44 -5.53
CA LEU A 235 -14.37 -10.62 -6.23
C LEU A 235 -13.25 -11.59 -6.62
N ASP A 236 -12.05 -11.11 -6.96
CA ASP A 236 -10.93 -12.01 -7.29
C ASP A 236 -10.48 -12.84 -6.08
N ASP A 237 -10.41 -12.19 -4.92
CA ASP A 237 -10.13 -12.85 -3.64
C ASP A 237 -11.22 -13.89 -3.31
N LEU A 238 -12.49 -13.45 -3.36
CA LEU A 238 -13.64 -14.30 -3.08
C LEU A 238 -13.76 -15.50 -4.04
N ARG A 239 -13.45 -15.33 -5.33
CA ARG A 239 -13.41 -16.44 -6.30
C ARG A 239 -12.33 -17.45 -5.93
N THR A 240 -11.14 -16.97 -5.58
CA THR A 240 -10.04 -17.85 -5.19
C THR A 240 -10.37 -18.62 -3.92
N GLU A 241 -10.93 -17.94 -2.92
CA GLU A 241 -11.38 -18.54 -1.66
C GLU A 241 -12.47 -19.60 -1.88
N ALA A 242 -13.54 -19.24 -2.59
CA ALA A 242 -14.69 -20.11 -2.77
C ALA A 242 -14.41 -21.32 -3.65
N LEU A 243 -13.69 -21.13 -4.77
CA LEU A 243 -13.31 -22.23 -5.64
C LEU A 243 -12.36 -23.19 -4.93
N SER A 244 -11.39 -22.65 -4.17
CA SER A 244 -10.43 -23.49 -3.47
C SER A 244 -11.08 -24.36 -2.40
N PHE A 245 -12.04 -23.80 -1.67
CA PHE A 245 -12.78 -24.52 -0.63
C PHE A 245 -13.75 -25.56 -1.21
N VAL A 246 -14.47 -25.23 -2.28
CA VAL A 246 -15.47 -26.15 -2.87
C VAL A 246 -14.80 -27.34 -3.55
N PHE A 247 -13.66 -27.14 -4.21
CA PHE A 247 -12.95 -28.20 -4.93
C PHE A 247 -11.81 -28.84 -4.12
N ASP A 248 -11.60 -28.43 -2.87
CA ASP A 248 -10.53 -28.92 -1.98
C ASP A 248 -9.13 -28.86 -2.62
N GLN A 249 -8.87 -27.85 -3.46
CA GLN A 249 -7.60 -27.65 -4.16
C GLN A 249 -7.39 -26.16 -4.48
N PRO A 250 -6.16 -25.62 -4.45
CA PRO A 250 -5.90 -24.22 -4.81
C PRO A 250 -6.39 -23.92 -6.23
N ARG A 251 -7.39 -23.06 -6.36
CA ARG A 251 -8.00 -22.69 -7.64
C ARG A 251 -8.38 -21.22 -7.62
N SER A 252 -7.88 -20.49 -8.61
CA SER A 252 -8.28 -19.11 -8.89
C SER A 252 -8.94 -19.04 -10.25
N ALA A 253 -9.77 -18.01 -10.45
CA ALA A 253 -10.38 -17.72 -11.73
C ALA A 253 -10.52 -16.20 -11.89
N THR A 254 -10.15 -15.71 -13.06
CA THR A 254 -10.49 -14.35 -13.54
C THR A 254 -11.99 -14.23 -13.81
N GLN A 255 -12.47 -13.01 -14.11
CA GLN A 255 -13.86 -12.80 -14.49
C GLN A 255 -14.20 -13.52 -15.81
N ALA A 256 -13.27 -13.53 -16.75
CA ALA A 256 -13.45 -14.25 -18.01
C ALA A 256 -13.59 -15.77 -17.77
N GLU A 257 -12.73 -16.34 -16.93
CA GLU A 257 -12.72 -17.78 -16.63
C GLU A 257 -13.96 -18.22 -15.84
N ILE A 258 -14.39 -17.44 -14.83
CA ILE A 258 -15.53 -17.82 -13.99
C ILE A 258 -16.83 -17.92 -14.78
N THR A 259 -16.96 -17.17 -15.87
CA THR A 259 -18.14 -17.23 -16.77
C THR A 259 -18.36 -18.65 -17.30
N THR A 260 -17.30 -19.42 -17.55
CA THR A 260 -17.41 -20.81 -18.00
C THR A 260 -17.47 -21.82 -16.86
N GLN A 261 -16.93 -21.48 -15.69
CA GLN A 261 -16.79 -22.38 -14.55
C GLN A 261 -17.96 -22.28 -13.55
N TYR A 262 -18.82 -21.26 -13.66
CA TYR A 262 -19.86 -20.97 -12.68
C TYR A 262 -20.85 -22.13 -12.52
N GLY A 263 -21.28 -22.76 -13.62
CA GLY A 263 -22.21 -23.89 -13.58
C GLY A 263 -21.65 -25.10 -12.82
N ASP A 264 -20.41 -25.48 -13.15
CA ASP A 264 -19.71 -26.59 -12.48
C ASP A 264 -19.47 -26.28 -10.99
N TYR A 265 -19.05 -25.05 -10.69
CA TYR A 265 -18.89 -24.56 -9.32
C TYR A 265 -20.20 -24.62 -8.54
N PHE A 266 -21.31 -24.17 -9.12
CA PHE A 266 -22.60 -24.08 -8.44
C PHE A 266 -23.12 -25.44 -8.00
N GLY A 267 -23.04 -26.44 -8.87
CA GLY A 267 -23.41 -27.82 -8.53
C GLY A 267 -22.56 -28.36 -7.37
N ALA A 268 -21.24 -28.15 -7.41
CA ALA A 268 -20.34 -28.58 -6.35
C ALA A 268 -20.59 -27.82 -5.02
N TYR A 269 -20.86 -26.51 -5.10
CA TYR A 269 -21.19 -25.64 -3.98
C TYR A 269 -22.42 -26.14 -3.21
N ILE A 270 -23.52 -26.46 -3.90
CA ILE A 270 -24.76 -26.96 -3.27
C ILE A 270 -24.48 -28.26 -2.51
N HIS A 271 -23.80 -29.23 -3.14
CA HIS A 271 -23.47 -30.49 -2.48
C HIS A 271 -22.54 -30.31 -1.27
N LYS A 272 -21.50 -29.47 -1.39
CA LYS A 272 -20.59 -29.16 -0.29
C LYS A 272 -21.34 -28.50 0.86
N ALA A 273 -22.17 -27.49 0.60
CA ALA A 273 -22.94 -26.80 1.62
C ALA A 273 -23.98 -27.70 2.32
N ILE A 274 -24.63 -28.61 1.59
CA ILE A 274 -25.52 -29.63 2.18
C ILE A 274 -24.72 -30.61 3.05
N SER A 275 -23.54 -31.05 2.61
CA SER A 275 -22.70 -31.96 3.40
C SER A 275 -22.22 -31.36 4.72
N LEU A 276 -22.12 -30.03 4.79
CA LEU A 276 -21.80 -29.25 5.99
C LEU A 276 -23.04 -28.84 6.79
N GLU A 277 -24.23 -29.33 6.41
CA GLU A 277 -25.53 -29.00 7.04
C GLU A 277 -25.89 -27.51 7.00
N LEU A 278 -25.31 -26.75 6.07
CA LEU A 278 -25.56 -25.31 5.90
C LEU A 278 -26.75 -25.03 4.98
N LEU A 279 -27.17 -26.01 4.17
CA LEU A 279 -28.32 -25.93 3.27
C LEU A 279 -29.32 -27.07 3.48
N ASP A 280 -30.58 -26.78 3.17
CA ASP A 280 -31.64 -27.80 3.13
C ASP A 280 -31.36 -28.83 2.02
N PRO A 281 -31.31 -30.14 2.34
CA PRO A 281 -31.03 -31.18 1.36
C PRO A 281 -31.98 -31.19 0.15
N ARG A 282 -33.20 -30.67 0.29
CA ARG A 282 -34.18 -30.55 -0.81
C ARG A 282 -33.69 -29.64 -1.94
N LEU A 283 -32.70 -28.79 -1.70
CA LEU A 283 -32.09 -27.98 -2.76
C LEU A 283 -31.33 -28.84 -3.78
N ALA A 284 -30.91 -30.06 -3.43
CA ALA A 284 -30.32 -31.02 -4.37
C ALA A 284 -31.35 -31.66 -5.31
N ASP A 285 -32.65 -31.55 -5.02
CA ASP A 285 -33.72 -32.10 -5.88
C ASP A 285 -34.03 -31.22 -7.11
N TYR A 286 -33.39 -30.06 -7.23
CA TYR A 286 -33.46 -29.19 -8.40
C TYR A 286 -32.57 -29.70 -9.53
N ASP A 287 -32.89 -29.33 -10.77
CA ASP A 287 -31.96 -29.47 -11.89
C ASP A 287 -30.83 -28.42 -11.80
N LEU A 288 -29.77 -28.77 -11.07
CA LEU A 288 -28.61 -27.89 -10.86
C LEU A 288 -27.83 -27.59 -12.14
N GLU A 289 -27.90 -28.47 -13.16
CA GLU A 289 -27.25 -28.24 -14.44
C GLU A 289 -28.00 -27.15 -15.23
N LEU A 290 -29.34 -27.20 -15.22
CA LEU A 290 -30.19 -26.16 -15.80
C LEU A 290 -29.98 -24.82 -15.09
N LEU A 291 -30.06 -24.80 -13.75
CA LEU A 291 -29.89 -23.57 -12.97
C LEU A 291 -28.47 -22.99 -13.11
N GLY A 292 -27.45 -23.86 -13.14
CA GLY A 292 -26.06 -23.45 -13.34
C GLY A 292 -25.80 -22.75 -14.67
N LYS A 293 -26.53 -23.12 -15.74
CA LYS A 293 -26.46 -22.45 -17.06
C LYS A 293 -27.11 -21.07 -17.08
N GLU A 294 -28.02 -20.80 -16.15
CA GLU A 294 -28.72 -19.52 -16.04
C GLU A 294 -27.94 -18.48 -15.23
N LEU A 295 -26.87 -18.89 -14.53
CA LEU A 295 -26.00 -17.99 -13.77
C LEU A 295 -25.23 -17.05 -14.71
N ASP A 296 -25.36 -15.76 -14.46
CA ASP A 296 -24.75 -14.71 -15.26
C ASP A 296 -23.65 -14.00 -14.45
N ALA A 297 -22.41 -14.46 -14.65
CA ALA A 297 -21.23 -13.93 -13.99
C ALA A 297 -21.03 -12.42 -14.23
N SER A 298 -21.49 -11.88 -15.36
CA SER A 298 -21.32 -10.45 -15.68
C SER A 298 -22.01 -9.54 -14.66
N ARG A 299 -23.03 -10.05 -13.96
CA ARG A 299 -23.76 -9.31 -12.92
C ARG A 299 -22.93 -9.08 -11.67
N ASP A 300 -21.84 -9.83 -11.45
CA ASP A 300 -20.90 -9.56 -10.37
C ASP A 300 -20.28 -8.15 -10.50
N HIS A 301 -20.10 -7.66 -11.72
CA HIS A 301 -19.58 -6.31 -11.98
C HIS A 301 -20.57 -5.17 -11.66
N LYS A 302 -21.83 -5.48 -11.35
CA LYS A 302 -22.82 -4.46 -10.94
C LYS A 302 -22.63 -4.03 -9.49
N PHE A 303 -21.91 -4.80 -8.68
CA PHE A 303 -21.74 -4.48 -7.27
C PHE A 303 -20.83 -3.28 -7.07
N ALA A 304 -21.31 -2.28 -6.33
CA ALA A 304 -20.44 -1.34 -5.65
C ALA A 304 -19.78 -2.00 -4.43
N TYR A 305 -18.58 -1.56 -4.05
CA TYR A 305 -17.79 -2.13 -2.97
C TYR A 305 -18.57 -2.36 -1.67
N LEU A 306 -19.31 -1.36 -1.17
CA LEU A 306 -20.06 -1.48 0.07
C LEU A 306 -21.15 -2.57 0.03
N GLY A 307 -21.78 -2.74 -1.14
CA GLY A 307 -22.82 -3.76 -1.35
C GLY A 307 -22.23 -5.16 -1.28
N LEU A 308 -21.14 -5.39 -2.00
CA LEU A 308 -20.46 -6.69 -1.98
C LEU A 308 -19.85 -6.99 -0.60
N GLN A 309 -19.18 -6.01 0.02
CA GLN A 309 -18.61 -6.14 1.36
C GLN A 309 -19.69 -6.53 2.39
N THR A 310 -20.87 -5.91 2.29
CA THR A 310 -22.01 -6.25 3.17
C THR A 310 -22.43 -7.71 3.01
N LEU A 311 -22.55 -8.19 1.78
CA LEU A 311 -22.91 -9.58 1.51
C LEU A 311 -21.83 -10.55 2.01
N TYR A 312 -20.57 -10.26 1.74
CA TYR A 312 -19.43 -11.05 2.18
C TYR A 312 -19.34 -11.17 3.71
N ASP A 313 -19.47 -10.07 4.42
CA ASP A 313 -19.30 -10.04 5.87
C ASP A 313 -20.45 -10.75 6.62
N ARG A 314 -21.68 -10.71 6.06
CA ARG A 314 -22.90 -11.05 6.83
C ARG A 314 -23.84 -12.08 6.20
N TYR A 315 -23.81 -12.27 4.89
CA TYR A 315 -24.84 -13.03 4.16
C TYR A 315 -24.31 -14.27 3.45
N PHE A 316 -23.08 -14.21 2.93
CA PHE A 316 -22.49 -15.36 2.25
C PHE A 316 -22.25 -16.51 3.20
N ILE A 317 -22.61 -17.70 2.75
CA ILE A 317 -22.39 -18.93 3.51
C ILE A 317 -20.88 -19.15 3.66
N HIS A 318 -20.49 -19.47 4.89
CA HIS A 318 -19.11 -19.71 5.27
C HIS A 318 -18.98 -20.91 6.21
N HIS A 319 -17.80 -21.50 6.26
CA HIS A 319 -17.44 -22.56 7.19
C HIS A 319 -16.01 -22.31 7.67
N GLU A 320 -15.76 -22.36 8.98
CA GLU A 320 -14.44 -22.07 9.58
C GLU A 320 -13.82 -20.76 9.06
N ASP A 321 -14.62 -19.69 9.04
CA ASP A 321 -14.29 -18.36 8.52
C ASP A 321 -14.04 -18.24 7.00
N ILE A 322 -14.12 -19.35 6.25
CA ILE A 322 -13.96 -19.38 4.79
C ILE A 322 -15.31 -19.19 4.11
N ARG A 323 -15.48 -18.11 3.34
CA ARG A 323 -16.66 -17.84 2.51
C ARG A 323 -16.52 -18.62 1.22
N PHE A 324 -17.44 -19.55 1.01
CA PHE A 324 -17.40 -20.41 -0.16
C PHE A 324 -18.61 -20.25 -1.09
N GLU A 325 -19.34 -19.14 -0.91
CA GLU A 325 -20.47 -18.74 -1.74
C GLU A 325 -20.13 -17.49 -2.57
N LEU A 326 -20.31 -17.60 -3.89
CA LEU A 326 -20.18 -16.48 -4.82
C LEU A 326 -21.51 -15.69 -4.97
N PRO A 327 -21.47 -14.42 -5.43
CA PRO A 327 -22.66 -13.56 -5.41
C PRO A 327 -23.83 -14.05 -6.27
N GLN A 328 -23.59 -14.62 -7.45
CA GLN A 328 -24.68 -15.19 -8.25
C GLN A 328 -25.21 -16.49 -7.64
N ALA A 329 -24.35 -17.30 -7.04
CA ALA A 329 -24.78 -18.49 -6.29
C ALA A 329 -25.66 -18.11 -5.09
N PHE A 330 -25.35 -17.01 -4.40
CA PHE A 330 -26.19 -16.44 -3.35
C PHE A 330 -27.60 -16.11 -3.85
N PHE A 331 -27.73 -15.35 -4.94
CA PHE A 331 -29.04 -15.02 -5.48
C PHE A 331 -29.80 -16.26 -5.96
N MET A 332 -29.10 -17.21 -6.60
CA MET A 332 -29.71 -18.45 -7.05
C MET A 332 -30.21 -19.29 -5.88
N ARG A 333 -29.41 -19.45 -4.82
CA ARG A 333 -29.82 -20.17 -3.60
C ARG A 333 -31.05 -19.54 -2.97
N VAL A 334 -31.06 -18.21 -2.79
CA VAL A 334 -32.23 -17.51 -2.23
C VAL A 334 -33.46 -17.78 -3.09
N SER A 335 -33.33 -17.72 -4.41
CA SER A 335 -34.40 -17.99 -5.37
C SER A 335 -34.91 -19.44 -5.30
N MET A 336 -34.02 -20.42 -5.15
CA MET A 336 -34.39 -21.83 -4.95
C MET A 336 -35.14 -22.03 -3.62
N GLY A 337 -34.70 -21.35 -2.56
CA GLY A 337 -35.35 -21.41 -1.26
C GLY A 337 -36.77 -20.86 -1.29
N LEU A 338 -37.01 -19.76 -2.02
CA LEU A 338 -38.34 -19.17 -2.20
C LEU A 338 -39.26 -20.04 -3.06
N ALA A 339 -38.73 -20.69 -4.10
CA ALA A 339 -39.50 -21.50 -5.04
C ALA A 339 -39.68 -22.97 -4.62
N ILE A 340 -39.19 -23.38 -3.44
CA ILE A 340 -39.09 -24.80 -3.05
C ILE A 340 -40.41 -25.57 -3.06
N ASN A 341 -41.54 -24.87 -2.85
CA ASN A 341 -42.89 -25.45 -2.85
C ASN A 341 -43.73 -25.06 -4.08
N GLU A 342 -43.11 -24.41 -5.08
CA GLU A 342 -43.79 -24.08 -6.34
C GLU A 342 -44.03 -25.33 -7.20
N ILE A 343 -45.02 -25.28 -8.08
CA ILE A 343 -45.33 -26.39 -8.99
C ILE A 343 -44.22 -26.52 -10.05
N ASN A 344 -43.84 -25.40 -10.67
CA ASN A 344 -42.74 -25.30 -11.64
C ASN A 344 -41.52 -24.68 -10.95
N ARG A 345 -40.83 -25.45 -10.10
CA ARG A 345 -39.76 -24.95 -9.22
C ARG A 345 -38.65 -24.25 -10.01
N GLU A 346 -38.13 -24.90 -11.05
CA GLU A 346 -37.00 -24.40 -11.85
C GLU A 346 -37.35 -23.09 -12.57
N GLU A 347 -38.52 -23.04 -13.22
CA GLU A 347 -38.98 -21.84 -13.94
C GLU A 347 -39.12 -20.64 -12.98
N ARG A 348 -39.71 -20.84 -11.81
CA ARG A 348 -39.88 -19.80 -10.79
C ARG A 348 -38.55 -19.39 -10.16
N THR A 349 -37.65 -20.33 -9.91
CA THR A 349 -36.29 -20.02 -9.45
C THR A 349 -35.56 -19.14 -10.45
N ILE A 350 -35.61 -19.44 -11.75
CA ILE A 350 -34.94 -18.64 -12.78
C ILE A 350 -35.55 -17.23 -12.85
N GLU A 351 -36.86 -17.11 -12.76
CA GLU A 351 -37.56 -15.82 -12.70
C GLU A 351 -37.09 -14.98 -11.50
N PHE A 352 -37.11 -15.55 -10.30
CA PHE A 352 -36.67 -14.86 -9.08
C PHE A 352 -35.18 -14.51 -9.12
N TYR A 353 -34.34 -15.41 -9.62
CA TYR A 353 -32.91 -15.17 -9.76
C TYR A 353 -32.65 -13.97 -10.67
N ARG A 354 -33.32 -13.91 -11.83
CA ARG A 354 -33.14 -12.81 -12.79
C ARG A 354 -33.57 -11.47 -12.20
N LEU A 355 -34.60 -11.46 -11.37
CA LEU A 355 -35.11 -10.25 -10.69
C LEU A 355 -34.17 -9.79 -9.56
N LEU A 356 -33.69 -10.71 -8.72
CA LEU A 356 -32.79 -10.37 -7.60
C LEU A 356 -31.39 -9.97 -8.09
N SER A 357 -30.78 -10.77 -8.96
CA SER A 357 -29.40 -10.53 -9.44
C SER A 357 -29.27 -9.34 -10.40
N SER A 358 -30.38 -8.83 -10.94
CA SER A 358 -30.39 -7.58 -11.71
C SER A 358 -30.45 -6.32 -10.86
N PHE A 359 -30.77 -6.46 -9.56
CA PHE A 359 -31.09 -5.40 -8.60
C PHE A 359 -32.40 -4.65 -8.90
N ASP A 360 -33.29 -5.23 -9.71
CA ASP A 360 -34.62 -4.67 -9.94
C ASP A 360 -35.51 -4.79 -8.67
N PHE A 361 -35.22 -5.78 -7.81
CA PHE A 361 -35.85 -6.00 -6.51
C PHE A 361 -34.82 -6.62 -5.55
N MET A 362 -34.85 -6.25 -4.27
CA MET A 362 -33.96 -6.75 -3.21
C MET A 362 -34.72 -6.99 -1.91
#